data_AF-H9UKH7-F1
#
_entry.id   AF-H9UKH7-F1
#
_cell.length_a   1.000
_cell.length_b   1.000
_cell.length_c   1.000
_cell.angle_alpha   90.00
_cell.angle_beta   90.00
_cell.angle_gamma   90.00
#
_symmetry.space_group_name_H-M   'P 1'
#
loop_
_entity.id
_entity.type
_entity.pdbx_description
1 polymer ?
#
loop_
_entity_poly.entity_id
_entity_poly.type
_entity_poly.pdbx_seq_one_letter_code
_entity_poly.pdbx_strand_id
1 'polypeptide(L)'
;MYQSILKHSRAALVLLVFSAATAVAGAQTVFQPRPSDFHFPDSAVVRAGYARALQAPLREVIGRPDEIHLSRYHGHRIKYRVLTEGDGVYQLFLVEHRGEFPIDGAGSYVIKRNRDSGVFEQVKIFLLSDSEFFVRIFPDPVRGSRMDVVIAGDTVHRSVRVPLQFNRVLVEPFDLVAALTRNVVDWDRFRAQDALSWSEQLQETARRFQATGKLADVFLAPEPTEMIPLDRLRSRLFHEYQQEPGRVVSGVVYPSRFHTDNPETDEIVIFPYITESGRFRMTAFAGQQQISVHSLVAQFPEAYFALSVRRPDSLSIGNLRDDD
;
A
#
# COMPACT_ATOMS: atom_id res chain seq x y z
N MET A 1 -1.82 -48.42 -64.59
CA MET A 1 -2.35 -49.80 -64.58
C MET A 1 -1.16 -50.74 -64.68
N TYR A 2 -0.80 -51.41 -63.57
CA TYR A 2 0.05 -52.60 -63.42
C TYR A 2 1.51 -52.56 -63.95
N GLN A 3 2.55 -53.02 -63.26
CA GLN A 3 2.79 -53.57 -61.92
C GLN A 3 4.32 -53.80 -61.78
N SER A 4 4.81 -53.98 -60.54
CA SER A 4 5.96 -54.82 -60.13
C SER A 4 6.83 -54.08 -59.09
N ILE A 5 6.48 -54.15 -57.81
CA ILE A 5 6.96 -55.16 -56.83
C ILE A 5 8.42 -54.91 -56.41
N LEU A 6 8.59 -54.45 -55.17
CA LEU A 6 9.75 -54.81 -54.35
C LEU A 6 9.35 -54.83 -52.86
N LYS A 7 9.18 -56.06 -52.36
CA LYS A 7 9.01 -56.42 -50.96
C LYS A 7 10.38 -56.45 -50.27
N HIS A 8 10.46 -55.75 -49.13
CA HIS A 8 10.98 -56.22 -47.83
C HIS A 8 12.33 -56.95 -47.80
N SER A 9 13.31 -56.43 -47.03
CA SER A 9 13.75 -57.07 -45.77
C SER A 9 14.99 -56.41 -45.14
N ARG A 10 14.82 -56.07 -43.86
CA ARG A 10 15.71 -56.39 -42.72
C ARG A 10 17.15 -55.87 -42.66
N ALA A 11 17.34 -54.98 -41.67
CA ALA A 11 18.31 -55.05 -40.58
C ALA A 11 19.82 -55.11 -40.92
N ALA A 12 20.52 -54.02 -40.60
CA ALA A 12 21.85 -54.08 -39.98
C ALA A 12 22.07 -52.85 -39.09
N LEU A 13 22.27 -53.16 -37.81
CA LEU A 13 22.68 -52.31 -36.70
C LEU A 13 24.20 -52.10 -36.77
N VAL A 14 24.69 -50.85 -36.77
CA VAL A 14 26.01 -50.53 -36.21
C VAL A 14 25.96 -49.14 -35.55
N LEU A 15 26.13 -49.17 -34.22
CA LEU A 15 26.41 -48.04 -33.33
C LEU A 15 27.62 -47.24 -33.81
N LEU A 16 27.56 -45.91 -33.71
CA LEU A 16 28.74 -45.16 -33.30
C LEU A 16 28.35 -44.00 -32.38
N VAL A 17 28.90 -44.13 -31.17
CA VAL A 17 28.84 -43.28 -30.01
C VAL A 17 29.53 -41.95 -30.29
N PHE A 18 28.87 -40.83 -30.00
CA PHE A 18 29.53 -39.63 -29.49
C PHE A 18 28.63 -38.96 -28.45
N SER A 19 28.77 -39.43 -27.22
CA SER A 19 28.26 -38.76 -26.03
C SER A 19 29.14 -37.54 -25.74
N ALA A 20 28.64 -36.35 -26.06
CA ALA A 20 29.12 -35.09 -25.49
C ALA A 20 27.93 -34.38 -24.85
N ALA A 21 27.44 -34.97 -23.75
CA ALA A 21 26.52 -34.29 -22.85
C ALA A 21 27.35 -33.35 -21.97
N THR A 22 27.56 -32.10 -22.42
CA THR A 22 27.95 -31.02 -21.52
C THR A 22 26.78 -30.78 -20.57
N ALA A 23 26.86 -31.39 -19.39
CA ALA A 23 26.04 -31.04 -18.24
C ALA A 23 26.40 -29.61 -17.84
N VAL A 24 25.72 -28.64 -18.42
CA VAL A 24 25.60 -27.32 -17.81
C VAL A 24 24.72 -27.55 -16.59
N ALA A 25 25.36 -27.92 -15.49
CA ALA A 25 24.79 -27.80 -14.16
C ALA A 25 24.63 -26.30 -13.91
N GLY A 26 23.59 -25.73 -14.53
CA GLY A 26 23.07 -24.43 -14.18
C GLY A 26 22.61 -24.59 -12.74
N ALA A 27 23.44 -24.16 -11.80
CA ALA A 27 22.99 -23.82 -10.47
C ALA A 27 21.85 -22.81 -10.68
N GLN A 28 20.62 -23.29 -10.69
CA GLN A 28 19.47 -22.45 -10.43
C GLN A 28 19.72 -21.99 -9.00
N THR A 29 20.39 -20.85 -8.86
CA THR A 29 20.36 -20.05 -7.66
C THR A 29 18.88 -19.80 -7.43
N VAL A 30 18.28 -20.66 -6.59
CA VAL A 30 16.96 -20.44 -6.04
C VAL A 30 17.08 -19.08 -5.39
N PHE A 31 16.52 -18.07 -6.04
CA PHE A 31 16.46 -16.73 -5.48
C PHE A 31 15.65 -16.87 -4.20
N GLN A 32 16.35 -16.97 -3.07
CA GLN A 32 15.74 -16.82 -1.77
C GLN A 32 15.71 -15.32 -1.54
N PRO A 33 14.54 -14.66 -1.68
CA PRO A 33 14.44 -13.28 -1.26
C PRO A 33 14.92 -13.22 0.18
N ARG A 34 15.80 -12.26 0.49
CA ARG A 34 16.12 -11.98 1.90
C ARG A 34 14.79 -11.81 2.63
N PRO A 35 14.57 -12.49 3.77
CA PRO A 35 13.39 -12.24 4.58
C PRO A 35 13.35 -10.72 4.85
N SER A 36 12.28 -10.07 4.45
CA SER A 36 12.08 -8.67 4.80
C SER A 36 11.67 -8.61 6.25
N ASP A 37 12.25 -7.68 7.01
CA ASP A 37 11.77 -7.34 8.36
C ASP A 37 10.43 -6.56 8.31
N PHE A 38 9.88 -6.35 7.11
CA PHE A 38 8.53 -5.86 6.89
C PHE A 38 7.52 -6.91 7.36
N HIS A 39 6.89 -6.68 8.51
CA HIS A 39 5.82 -7.52 9.03
C HIS A 39 4.46 -6.98 8.58
N PHE A 40 3.95 -7.52 7.48
CA PHE A 40 2.62 -7.22 6.99
C PHE A 40 1.57 -8.16 7.61
N PRO A 41 0.43 -7.68 8.10
CA PRO A 41 -0.64 -8.55 8.58
C PRO A 41 -1.30 -9.27 7.40
N ASP A 42 -0.74 -10.39 6.93
CA ASP A 42 -1.22 -11.06 5.72
C ASP A 42 -2.23 -12.18 6.01
N SER A 43 -3.15 -12.36 5.06
CA SER A 43 -4.10 -13.47 4.94
C SER A 43 -3.62 -14.61 4.04
N ALA A 44 -2.38 -14.60 3.56
CA ALA A 44 -1.83 -15.54 2.56
C ALA A 44 -2.12 -17.02 2.85
N VAL A 45 -1.93 -17.48 4.10
CA VAL A 45 -2.20 -18.87 4.49
C VAL A 45 -3.67 -19.24 4.29
N VAL A 46 -4.59 -18.34 4.66
CA VAL A 46 -6.03 -18.52 4.45
C VAL A 46 -6.35 -18.47 2.96
N ARG A 47 -5.82 -17.48 2.23
CA ARG A 47 -6.01 -17.36 0.77
C ARG A 47 -5.53 -18.59 0.01
N ALA A 48 -4.41 -19.19 0.40
CA ALA A 48 -3.90 -20.43 -0.16
C ALA A 48 -4.87 -21.61 0.06
N GLY A 49 -5.50 -21.70 1.25
CA GLY A 49 -6.58 -22.65 1.51
C GLY A 49 -7.82 -22.44 0.61
N TYR A 50 -8.05 -21.20 0.16
CA TYR A 50 -9.11 -20.83 -0.77
C TYR A 50 -8.70 -20.87 -2.24
N ALA A 51 -7.49 -21.32 -2.61
CA ALA A 51 -6.99 -21.26 -3.98
C ALA A 51 -7.96 -21.85 -5.02
N ARG A 52 -8.60 -22.99 -4.69
CA ARG A 52 -9.62 -23.60 -5.56
C ARG A 52 -10.90 -22.76 -5.64
N ALA A 53 -11.39 -22.26 -4.51
CA ALA A 53 -12.61 -21.46 -4.44
C ALA A 53 -12.46 -20.12 -5.17
N LEU A 54 -11.29 -19.48 -5.04
CA LEU A 54 -10.95 -18.24 -5.75
C LEU A 54 -11.13 -18.37 -7.26
N GLN A 55 -10.75 -19.53 -7.81
CA GLN A 55 -10.80 -19.85 -9.24
C GLN A 55 -12.11 -20.53 -9.69
N ALA A 56 -12.99 -20.89 -8.75
CA ALA A 56 -14.24 -21.59 -9.07
C ALA A 56 -15.18 -20.72 -9.93
N PRO A 57 -16.11 -21.32 -10.69
CA PRO A 57 -17.17 -20.58 -11.36
C PRO A 57 -17.95 -19.68 -10.39
N LEU A 58 -18.36 -18.48 -10.82
CA LEU A 58 -19.02 -17.52 -9.92
C LEU A 58 -20.29 -18.06 -9.25
N ARG A 59 -21.02 -18.97 -9.90
CA ARG A 59 -22.20 -19.64 -9.31
C ARG A 59 -21.89 -20.44 -8.05
N GLU A 60 -20.65 -20.88 -7.86
CA GLU A 60 -20.19 -21.61 -6.67
C GLU A 60 -19.61 -20.67 -5.59
N VAL A 61 -19.22 -19.47 -6.00
CA VAL A 61 -18.65 -18.44 -5.11
C VAL A 61 -19.76 -17.58 -4.50
N ILE A 62 -20.75 -17.19 -5.32
CA ILE A 62 -21.90 -16.38 -4.91
C ILE A 62 -22.76 -17.19 -3.93
N GLY A 63 -23.16 -16.54 -2.83
CA GLY A 63 -23.99 -17.16 -1.79
C GLY A 63 -23.21 -18.00 -0.79
N ARG A 64 -21.88 -18.10 -0.93
CA ARG A 64 -21.03 -18.72 0.09
C ARG A 64 -21.12 -17.92 1.39
N PRO A 65 -21.33 -18.57 2.55
CA PRO A 65 -21.45 -17.87 3.82
C PRO A 65 -20.12 -17.23 4.22
N ASP A 66 -20.22 -16.22 5.10
CA ASP A 66 -19.06 -15.66 5.79
C ASP A 66 -18.38 -16.76 6.63
N GLU A 67 -17.05 -16.85 6.54
CA GLU A 67 -16.25 -17.81 7.31
C GLU A 67 -15.15 -17.07 8.07
N ILE A 68 -14.87 -17.44 9.33
CA ILE A 68 -13.80 -16.86 10.14
C ILE A 68 -12.74 -17.92 10.38
N HIS A 69 -11.50 -17.60 10.02
CA HIS A 69 -10.34 -18.49 10.11
C HIS A 69 -9.32 -17.91 11.08
N LEU A 70 -8.71 -18.75 11.91
CA LEU A 70 -7.59 -18.33 12.76
C LEU A 70 -6.28 -18.50 11.99
N SER A 71 -5.56 -17.40 11.75
CA SER A 71 -4.22 -17.45 11.18
C SER A 71 -3.22 -17.83 12.28
N ARG A 72 -2.70 -19.06 12.23
CA ARG A 72 -1.71 -19.54 13.23
C ARG A 72 -0.38 -18.80 13.17
N TYR A 73 -0.07 -18.16 12.04
CA TYR A 73 1.22 -17.52 11.82
C TYR A 73 1.29 -16.12 12.43
N HIS A 74 0.19 -15.36 12.39
CA HIS A 74 0.14 -13.99 12.91
C HIS A 74 -0.82 -13.82 14.11
N GLY A 75 -1.55 -14.86 14.51
CA GLY A 75 -2.49 -14.80 15.63
C GLY A 75 -3.78 -14.02 15.34
N HIS A 76 -3.94 -13.44 14.15
CA HIS A 76 -5.13 -12.70 13.75
C HIS A 76 -6.24 -13.63 13.24
N ARG A 77 -7.51 -13.24 13.48
CA ARG A 77 -8.65 -13.85 12.79
C ARG A 77 -8.80 -13.20 11.42
N ILE A 78 -9.11 -14.01 10.42
CA ILE A 78 -9.35 -13.58 9.04
C ILE A 78 -10.78 -13.95 8.67
N LYS A 79 -11.57 -12.97 8.25
CA LYS A 79 -12.92 -13.21 7.75
C LYS A 79 -12.91 -13.29 6.23
N TYR A 80 -13.31 -14.43 5.71
CA TYR A 80 -13.66 -14.60 4.30
C TYR A 80 -15.12 -14.19 4.08
N ARG A 81 -15.37 -13.35 3.08
CA ARG A 81 -16.71 -12.86 2.72
C ARG A 81 -16.82 -12.69 1.21
N VAL A 82 -18.01 -12.96 0.67
CA VAL A 82 -18.33 -12.67 -0.73
C VAL A 82 -19.37 -11.56 -0.81
N LEU A 83 -19.11 -10.53 -1.62
CA LEU A 83 -20.05 -9.45 -1.91
C LEU A 83 -20.34 -9.40 -3.40
N THR A 84 -21.57 -9.02 -3.77
CA THR A 84 -21.93 -8.71 -5.15
C THR A 84 -22.45 -7.28 -5.19
N GLU A 85 -21.82 -6.43 -5.99
CA GLU A 85 -22.15 -5.01 -6.09
C GLU A 85 -21.88 -4.52 -7.52
N GLY A 86 -22.90 -3.92 -8.14
CA GLY A 86 -22.86 -3.51 -9.55
C GLY A 86 -22.52 -4.68 -10.48
N ASP A 87 -21.46 -4.49 -11.27
CA ASP A 87 -20.90 -5.45 -12.23
C ASP A 87 -19.84 -6.39 -11.61
N GLY A 88 -19.61 -6.30 -10.30
CA GLY A 88 -18.53 -6.98 -9.61
C GLY A 88 -18.99 -8.06 -8.63
N VAL A 89 -18.24 -9.16 -8.60
CA VAL A 89 -18.23 -10.10 -7.47
C VAL A 89 -16.90 -9.96 -6.75
N TYR A 90 -16.97 -9.69 -5.45
CA TYR A 90 -15.83 -9.41 -4.59
C TYR A 90 -15.64 -10.57 -3.61
N GLN A 91 -14.42 -11.11 -3.55
CA GLN A 91 -13.99 -12.06 -2.52
C GLN A 91 -13.03 -11.33 -1.59
N LEU A 92 -13.44 -11.18 -0.33
CA LEU A 92 -12.77 -10.37 0.68
C LEU A 92 -12.12 -11.29 1.71
N PHE A 93 -10.86 -11.01 2.04
CA PHE A 93 -10.15 -11.60 3.18
C PHE A 93 -9.80 -10.45 4.11
N LEU A 94 -10.60 -10.32 5.18
CA LEU A 94 -10.56 -9.18 6.08
C LEU A 94 -9.81 -9.56 7.34
N VAL A 95 -8.75 -8.82 7.65
CA VAL A 95 -7.99 -9.01 8.88
C VAL A 95 -8.78 -8.40 10.03
N GLU A 96 -8.85 -9.11 11.16
CA GLU A 96 -9.46 -8.58 12.36
C GLU A 96 -8.65 -7.41 12.91
N HIS A 97 -9.35 -6.33 13.25
CA HIS A 97 -8.80 -5.20 13.99
C HIS A 97 -9.78 -4.81 15.10
N ARG A 98 -9.33 -4.90 16.36
CA ARG A 98 -10.14 -4.53 17.55
C ARG A 98 -11.51 -5.20 17.62
N GLY A 99 -11.61 -6.48 17.25
CA GLY A 99 -12.86 -7.23 17.26
C GLY A 99 -13.73 -7.08 16.01
N GLU A 100 -13.36 -6.18 15.09
CA GLU A 100 -14.07 -5.92 13.85
C GLU A 100 -13.28 -6.41 12.63
N PHE A 101 -13.96 -6.47 11.47
CA PHE A 101 -13.37 -6.88 10.19
C PHE A 101 -13.54 -5.77 9.15
N PRO A 102 -12.80 -4.65 9.26
CA PRO A 102 -12.91 -3.53 8.34
C PRO A 102 -12.42 -3.90 6.93
N ILE A 103 -13.15 -3.49 5.90
CA ILE A 103 -12.75 -3.69 4.50
C ILE A 103 -11.43 -2.97 4.22
N ASP A 104 -11.29 -1.76 4.74
CA ASP A 104 -10.10 -0.90 4.63
C ASP A 104 -9.09 -1.13 5.77
N GLY A 105 -9.13 -2.28 6.44
CA GLY A 105 -8.12 -2.66 7.43
C GLY A 105 -6.78 -3.05 6.79
N ALA A 106 -5.66 -2.70 7.45
CA ALA A 106 -4.34 -3.13 7.00
C ALA A 106 -4.28 -4.65 6.81
N GLY A 107 -3.76 -5.10 5.67
CA GLY A 107 -3.70 -6.53 5.35
C GLY A 107 -4.93 -7.12 4.68
N SER A 108 -6.04 -6.38 4.63
CA SER A 108 -7.25 -6.83 3.95
C SER A 108 -7.02 -6.93 2.44
N TYR A 109 -7.47 -8.06 1.87
CA TYR A 109 -7.43 -8.35 0.43
C TYR A 109 -8.84 -8.32 -0.15
N VAL A 110 -9.04 -7.55 -1.22
CA VAL A 110 -10.31 -7.44 -1.94
C VAL A 110 -10.08 -7.83 -3.40
N ILE A 111 -10.55 -9.02 -3.79
CA ILE A 111 -10.38 -9.58 -5.13
C ILE A 111 -11.66 -9.32 -5.92
N LYS A 112 -11.57 -8.54 -7.01
CA LYS A 112 -12.71 -8.24 -7.90
C LYS A 112 -12.70 -9.16 -9.12
N ARG A 113 -13.84 -9.78 -9.40
CA ARG A 113 -14.14 -10.48 -10.65
C ARG A 113 -15.32 -9.80 -11.32
N ASN A 114 -15.29 -9.76 -12.64
CA ASN A 114 -16.43 -9.35 -13.45
C ASN A 114 -17.59 -10.34 -13.25
N ARG A 115 -18.80 -9.85 -12.98
CA ARG A 115 -19.96 -10.67 -12.64
C ARG A 115 -20.43 -11.56 -13.79
N ASP A 116 -20.35 -11.05 -15.03
CA ASP A 116 -20.90 -11.75 -16.20
C ASP A 116 -19.90 -12.75 -16.77
N SER A 117 -18.63 -12.34 -16.90
CA SER A 117 -17.58 -13.19 -17.49
C SER A 117 -16.83 -14.04 -16.46
N GLY A 118 -16.88 -13.68 -15.17
CA GLY A 118 -16.10 -14.33 -14.11
C GLY A 118 -14.59 -14.04 -14.18
N VAL A 119 -14.15 -13.20 -15.11
CA VAL A 119 -12.73 -12.83 -15.29
C VAL A 119 -12.26 -11.98 -14.12
N PHE A 120 -11.03 -12.23 -13.67
CA PHE A 120 -10.40 -11.38 -12.65
C PHE A 120 -10.09 -10.00 -13.21
N GLU A 121 -10.47 -8.95 -12.48
CA GLU A 121 -10.20 -7.58 -12.89
C GLU A 121 -9.05 -6.97 -12.09
N GLN A 122 -9.04 -7.19 -10.78
CA GLN A 122 -8.01 -6.65 -9.89
C GLN A 122 -8.01 -7.34 -8.52
N VAL A 123 -6.93 -7.14 -7.78
CA VAL A 123 -6.88 -7.30 -6.33
C VAL A 123 -6.42 -6.00 -5.69
N LYS A 124 -7.17 -5.52 -4.70
CA LYS A 124 -6.82 -4.37 -3.86
C LYS A 124 -6.33 -4.88 -2.50
N ILE A 125 -5.17 -4.40 -2.07
CA ILE A 125 -4.54 -4.82 -0.80
C ILE A 125 -4.29 -3.55 0.01
N PHE A 126 -4.87 -3.46 1.20
CA PHE A 126 -4.73 -2.28 2.06
C PHE A 126 -3.42 -2.31 2.83
N LEU A 127 -2.62 -1.25 2.69
CA LEU A 127 -1.31 -1.12 3.32
C LEU A 127 -1.41 -0.64 4.76
N LEU A 128 -2.37 0.25 5.03
CA LEU A 128 -2.73 0.76 6.35
C LEU A 128 -4.24 0.59 6.56
N SER A 129 -4.72 0.82 7.78
CA SER A 129 -6.15 0.73 8.11
C SER A 129 -6.96 1.95 7.62
N ASP A 130 -6.62 2.47 6.44
CA ASP A 130 -7.17 3.67 5.82
C ASP A 130 -7.49 3.39 4.33
N SER A 131 -8.68 3.78 3.90
CA SER A 131 -9.21 3.52 2.55
C SER A 131 -8.35 4.05 1.39
N GLU A 132 -7.46 5.01 1.68
CA GLU A 132 -6.59 5.71 0.74
C GLU A 132 -5.17 5.14 0.66
N PHE A 133 -4.86 4.07 1.41
CA PHE A 133 -3.54 3.45 1.46
C PHE A 133 -3.62 2.00 1.01
N PHE A 134 -3.34 1.76 -0.27
CA PHE A 134 -3.47 0.44 -0.85
C PHE A 134 -2.60 0.27 -2.08
N VAL A 135 -2.39 -0.99 -2.46
CA VAL A 135 -1.97 -1.34 -3.81
C VAL A 135 -3.14 -1.92 -4.59
N ARG A 136 -3.17 -1.67 -5.90
CA ARG A 136 -4.04 -2.40 -6.83
C ARG A 136 -3.17 -3.18 -7.78
N ILE A 137 -3.39 -4.48 -7.86
CA ILE A 137 -2.70 -5.34 -8.80
C ILE A 137 -3.72 -5.81 -9.83
N PHE A 138 -3.33 -5.76 -11.10
CA PHE A 138 -4.16 -6.12 -12.25
C PHE A 138 -3.50 -7.26 -13.02
N PRO A 139 -4.28 -8.16 -13.64
CA PRO A 139 -3.74 -9.14 -14.56
C PRO A 139 -3.13 -8.44 -15.77
N ASP A 140 -1.95 -8.91 -16.19
CA ASP A 140 -1.29 -8.49 -17.42
C ASP A 140 -0.99 -9.75 -18.27
N PRO A 141 -1.72 -9.97 -19.36
CA PRO A 141 -1.63 -11.22 -20.13
C PRO A 141 -0.26 -11.43 -20.78
N VAL A 142 0.53 -10.37 -20.96
CA VAL A 142 1.85 -10.43 -21.61
C VAL A 142 2.96 -10.51 -20.58
N ARG A 143 2.82 -9.79 -19.46
CA ARG A 143 3.94 -9.52 -18.53
C ARG A 143 3.73 -10.06 -17.12
N GLY A 144 2.63 -10.77 -16.87
CA GLY A 144 2.27 -11.38 -15.58
C GLY A 144 1.23 -10.54 -14.84
N SER A 145 1.68 -9.59 -14.03
CA SER A 145 0.80 -8.63 -13.34
C SER A 145 1.42 -7.23 -13.32
N ARG A 146 0.57 -6.21 -13.21
CA ARG A 146 0.98 -4.81 -13.00
C ARG A 146 0.35 -4.27 -11.73
N MET A 147 1.02 -3.35 -11.07
CA MET A 147 0.61 -2.81 -9.79
C MET A 147 0.66 -1.28 -9.77
N ASP A 148 -0.38 -0.67 -9.23
CA ASP A 148 -0.39 0.73 -8.83
C ASP A 148 -0.30 0.80 -7.29
N VAL A 149 0.50 1.75 -6.79
CA VAL A 149 0.64 2.03 -5.35
C VAL A 149 -0.04 3.37 -5.08
N VAL A 150 -1.03 3.35 -4.19
CA VAL A 150 -1.83 4.52 -3.82
C VAL A 150 -1.64 4.84 -2.35
N ILE A 151 -1.22 6.06 -2.06
CA ILE A 151 -0.87 6.55 -0.73
C ILE A 151 -1.60 7.88 -0.52
N ALA A 152 -2.43 7.95 0.52
CA ALA A 152 -3.22 9.15 0.82
C ALA A 152 -4.02 9.66 -0.42
N GLY A 153 -4.55 8.74 -1.21
CA GLY A 153 -5.35 9.01 -2.40
C GLY A 153 -4.52 9.20 -3.68
N ASP A 154 -3.21 9.41 -3.55
CA ASP A 154 -2.31 9.65 -4.67
C ASP A 154 -1.67 8.38 -5.21
N THR A 155 -1.73 8.19 -6.53
CA THR A 155 -0.99 7.12 -7.20
C THR A 155 0.49 7.50 -7.33
N VAL A 156 1.30 7.10 -6.34
CA VAL A 156 2.74 7.42 -6.27
C VAL A 156 3.59 6.54 -7.18
N HIS A 157 3.14 5.32 -7.46
CA HIS A 157 3.74 4.45 -8.48
C HIS A 157 2.65 3.89 -9.38
N ARG A 158 2.88 3.93 -10.69
CA ARG A 158 1.91 3.46 -11.70
C ARG A 158 2.52 2.34 -12.53
N SER A 159 1.75 1.28 -12.74
CA SER A 159 2.07 0.15 -13.62
C SER A 159 3.43 -0.49 -13.32
N VAL A 160 3.77 -0.61 -12.04
CA VAL A 160 4.94 -1.35 -11.58
C VAL A 160 4.77 -2.81 -11.99
N ARG A 161 5.78 -3.35 -12.69
CA ARG A 161 5.76 -4.75 -13.09
C ARG A 161 5.95 -5.64 -11.87
N VAL A 162 5.00 -6.54 -11.63
CA VAL A 162 5.14 -7.61 -10.64
C VAL A 162 5.54 -8.88 -11.39
N PRO A 163 6.71 -9.48 -11.12
CA PRO A 163 7.16 -10.69 -11.81
C PRO A 163 6.46 -11.96 -11.28
N LEU A 164 5.14 -11.88 -11.10
CA LEU A 164 4.26 -12.97 -10.72
C LEU A 164 3.04 -12.99 -11.65
N GLN A 165 2.59 -14.19 -11.98
CA GLN A 165 1.30 -14.38 -12.62
C GLN A 165 0.17 -13.97 -11.68
N PHE A 166 -0.91 -13.42 -12.22
CA PHE A 166 -1.98 -12.87 -11.40
C PHE A 166 -2.59 -13.90 -10.43
N ASN A 167 -2.76 -15.14 -10.89
CA ASN A 167 -3.23 -16.25 -10.05
C ASN A 167 -2.31 -16.57 -8.85
N ARG A 168 -1.00 -16.32 -8.98
CA ARG A 168 -0.03 -16.46 -7.89
C ARG A 168 -0.19 -15.31 -6.89
N VAL A 169 -0.36 -14.08 -7.37
CA VAL A 169 -0.62 -12.91 -6.50
C VAL A 169 -1.83 -13.14 -5.58
N LEU A 170 -2.86 -13.83 -6.08
CA LEU A 170 -4.07 -14.12 -5.28
C LEU A 170 -3.82 -14.96 -4.02
N VAL A 171 -2.73 -15.74 -3.96
CA VAL A 171 -2.47 -16.70 -2.87
C VAL A 171 -1.12 -16.53 -2.20
N GLU A 172 -0.14 -15.95 -2.89
CA GLU A 172 1.18 -15.68 -2.34
C GLU A 172 1.15 -14.53 -1.33
N PRO A 173 2.09 -14.49 -0.36
CA PRO A 173 2.18 -13.41 0.58
C PRO A 173 2.54 -12.09 -0.11
N PHE A 174 2.03 -10.99 0.42
CA PHE A 174 2.34 -9.64 -0.02
C PHE A 174 3.83 -9.35 0.12
N ASP A 175 4.48 -9.87 1.16
CA ASP A 175 5.92 -9.72 1.37
C ASP A 175 6.73 -10.22 0.16
N LEU A 176 6.27 -11.27 -0.52
CA LEU A 176 6.89 -11.72 -1.76
C LEU A 176 6.70 -10.71 -2.90
N VAL A 177 5.50 -10.15 -3.06
CA VAL A 177 5.23 -9.07 -4.04
C VAL A 177 6.13 -7.88 -3.76
N ALA A 178 6.20 -7.45 -2.50
CA ALA A 178 7.02 -6.34 -2.05
C ALA A 178 8.52 -6.59 -2.32
N ALA A 179 9.03 -7.76 -1.92
CA ALA A 179 10.42 -8.15 -2.16
C ALA A 179 10.78 -8.15 -3.66
N LEU A 180 9.86 -8.61 -4.51
CA LEU A 180 10.06 -8.66 -5.96
C LEU A 180 10.00 -7.28 -6.65
N THR A 181 9.37 -6.28 -6.01
CA THR A 181 9.27 -4.92 -6.56
C THR A 181 10.10 -3.88 -5.80
N ARG A 182 10.93 -4.30 -4.83
CA ARG A 182 11.72 -3.42 -3.96
C ARG A 182 12.69 -2.48 -4.68
N ASN A 183 13.09 -2.82 -5.91
CA ASN A 183 13.97 -1.97 -6.71
C ASN A 183 13.23 -0.78 -7.35
N VAL A 184 11.89 -0.79 -7.32
CA VAL A 184 11.02 0.25 -7.89
C VAL A 184 10.22 0.95 -6.82
N VAL A 185 9.79 0.22 -5.79
CA VAL A 185 8.99 0.72 -4.68
C VAL A 185 9.79 0.57 -3.40
N ASP A 186 9.98 1.69 -2.69
CA ASP A 186 10.64 1.71 -1.39
C ASP A 186 9.63 1.32 -0.29
N TRP A 187 9.51 0.01 -0.06
CA TRP A 187 8.52 -0.54 0.87
C TRP A 187 8.80 -0.25 2.34
N ASP A 188 10.05 0.07 2.68
CA ASP A 188 10.44 0.38 4.05
C ASP A 188 9.75 1.66 4.56
N ARG A 189 9.30 2.53 3.64
CA ARG A 189 8.51 3.75 3.93
C ARG A 189 7.09 3.49 4.44
N PHE A 190 6.64 2.24 4.48
CA PHE A 190 5.30 1.90 4.99
C PHE A 190 5.35 1.26 6.38
N ARG A 191 6.51 1.29 7.05
CA ARG A 191 6.71 0.74 8.40
C ARG A 191 6.23 1.75 9.45
N ALA A 192 5.11 1.46 10.10
CA ALA A 192 4.54 2.35 11.12
C ALA A 192 5.14 2.19 12.54
N GLN A 193 6.20 1.40 12.74
CA GLN A 193 6.64 0.99 14.09
C GLN A 193 7.14 2.15 14.96
N ASP A 194 7.89 3.11 14.41
CA ASP A 194 8.44 4.23 15.18
C ASP A 194 7.50 5.45 15.24
N ALA A 195 6.39 5.40 14.50
CA ALA A 195 5.45 6.50 14.31
C ALA A 195 4.44 6.65 15.47
N LEU A 196 4.12 5.55 16.18
CA LEU A 196 3.07 5.57 17.20
C LEU A 196 3.43 6.43 18.42
N SER A 197 4.69 6.44 18.85
CA SER A 197 5.15 7.22 20.01
C SER A 197 4.94 8.72 19.85
N TRP A 198 5.14 9.23 18.63
CA TRP A 198 4.95 10.64 18.30
C TRP A 198 3.49 11.04 18.13
N SER A 199 2.61 10.08 17.89
CA SER A 199 1.22 10.38 17.54
C SER A 199 0.44 10.97 18.72
N GLU A 200 0.69 10.52 19.94
CA GLU A 200 0.10 11.10 21.14
C GLU A 200 0.62 12.52 21.39
N GLN A 201 1.94 12.72 21.28
CA GLN A 201 2.59 14.01 21.48
C GLN A 201 2.13 15.07 20.47
N LEU A 202 2.00 14.70 19.19
CA LEU A 202 1.49 15.59 18.15
C LEU A 202 0.02 15.96 18.37
N GLN A 203 -0.79 15.02 18.85
CA GLN A 203 -2.19 15.30 19.20
C GLN A 203 -2.32 16.22 20.41
N GLU A 204 -1.48 16.05 21.43
CA GLU A 204 -1.41 16.97 22.57
C GLU A 204 -0.96 18.37 22.12
N THR A 205 0.09 18.44 21.31
CA THR A 205 0.59 19.70 20.76
C THR A 205 -0.49 20.42 19.93
N ALA A 206 -1.24 19.69 19.10
CA ALA A 206 -2.35 20.23 18.33
C ALA A 206 -3.46 20.80 19.25
N ARG A 207 -3.79 20.12 20.35
CA ARG A 207 -4.76 20.61 21.34
C ARG A 207 -4.28 21.90 22.04
N ARG A 208 -3.01 21.97 22.42
CA ARG A 208 -2.40 23.18 22.99
C ARG A 208 -2.37 24.34 21.98
N PHE A 209 -2.04 24.04 20.72
CA PHE A 209 -2.06 25.03 19.64
C PHE A 209 -3.46 25.61 19.44
N GLN A 210 -4.50 24.76 19.41
CA GLN A 210 -5.88 25.22 19.32
C GLN A 210 -6.28 26.16 20.45
N ALA A 211 -5.85 25.87 21.68
CA ALA A 211 -6.18 26.67 22.86
C ALA A 211 -5.44 28.02 22.91
N THR A 212 -4.20 28.07 22.40
CA THR A 212 -3.30 29.21 22.62
C THR A 212 -3.01 30.01 21.35
N GLY A 213 -3.21 29.43 20.17
CA GLY A 213 -2.79 29.96 18.87
C GLY A 213 -1.27 30.01 18.70
N LYS A 214 -0.52 29.40 19.63
CA LYS A 214 0.95 29.42 19.63
C LYS A 214 1.47 28.01 19.50
N LEU A 215 2.39 27.83 18.57
CA LEU A 215 3.18 26.62 18.51
C LEU A 215 4.19 26.69 19.67
N ALA A 216 4.39 25.59 20.39
CA ALA A 216 5.34 25.57 21.49
C ALA A 216 6.74 25.99 20.99
N ASP A 217 7.50 26.69 21.83
CA ASP A 217 8.89 27.12 21.53
C ASP A 217 9.85 25.93 21.24
N VAL A 218 9.34 24.72 21.43
CA VAL A 218 9.98 23.44 21.10
C VAL A 218 10.17 23.24 19.59
N PHE A 219 9.48 23.96 18.71
CA PHE A 219 9.66 23.77 17.27
C PHE A 219 10.70 24.73 16.70
N LEU A 220 11.68 24.18 15.98
CA LEU A 220 12.69 24.97 15.29
C LEU A 220 12.07 25.86 14.20
N ALA A 221 12.85 26.86 13.77
CA ALA A 221 12.50 27.69 12.64
C ALA A 221 12.17 26.84 11.39
N PRO A 222 11.18 27.26 10.58
CA PRO A 222 10.77 26.50 9.40
C PRO A 222 11.93 26.28 8.43
N GLU A 223 12.03 25.06 7.91
CA GLU A 223 12.91 24.72 6.80
C GLU A 223 12.53 25.48 5.51
N PRO A 224 13.44 25.55 4.51
CA PRO A 224 13.13 26.14 3.22
C PRO A 224 11.86 25.55 2.62
N THR A 225 11.01 26.44 2.11
CA THR A 225 9.70 26.09 1.60
C THR A 225 9.79 25.28 0.31
N GLU A 226 9.07 24.17 0.25
CA GLU A 226 8.83 23.41 -0.98
C GLU A 226 7.43 23.74 -1.53
N MET A 227 7.35 24.12 -2.81
CA MET A 227 6.05 24.33 -3.47
C MET A 227 5.49 22.99 -3.96
N ILE A 228 4.39 22.55 -3.35
CA ILE A 228 3.72 21.30 -3.71
C ILE A 228 2.31 21.57 -4.21
N PRO A 229 1.81 20.83 -5.23
CA PRO A 229 0.40 20.88 -5.58
C PRO A 229 -0.48 20.53 -4.38
N LEU A 230 -1.52 21.33 -4.13
CA LEU A 230 -2.35 21.20 -2.94
C LEU A 230 -3.09 19.86 -2.88
N ASP A 231 -3.48 19.31 -4.05
CA ASP A 231 -4.08 17.98 -4.18
C ASP A 231 -3.11 16.84 -3.78
N ARG A 232 -1.80 17.10 -3.75
CA ARG A 232 -0.75 16.17 -3.31
C ARG A 232 -0.31 16.35 -1.87
N LEU A 233 -0.87 17.33 -1.15
CA LEU A 233 -0.43 17.68 0.20
C LEU A 233 -0.50 16.48 1.16
N ARG A 234 -1.57 15.69 1.10
CA ARG A 234 -1.74 14.57 2.03
C ARG A 234 -0.69 13.47 1.85
N SER A 235 -0.33 13.13 0.61
CA SER A 235 0.70 12.12 0.34
C SER A 235 2.10 12.63 0.67
N ARG A 236 2.39 13.93 0.41
CA ARG A 236 3.65 14.55 0.84
C ARG A 236 3.80 14.54 2.36
N LEU A 237 2.74 14.90 3.10
CA LEU A 237 2.72 14.90 4.56
C LEU A 237 2.90 13.50 5.13
N PHE A 238 2.27 12.48 4.52
CA PHE A 238 2.52 11.09 4.91
C PHE A 238 4.00 10.73 4.71
N HIS A 239 4.60 11.14 3.59
CA HIS A 239 6.01 10.87 3.34
C HIS A 239 6.92 11.52 4.39
N GLU A 240 6.70 12.80 4.69
CA GLU A 240 7.43 13.53 5.73
C GLU A 240 7.31 12.85 7.09
N TYR A 241 6.10 12.45 7.46
CA TYR A 241 5.84 11.76 8.71
C TYR A 241 6.57 10.40 8.82
N GLN A 242 6.70 9.66 7.72
CA GLN A 242 7.42 8.38 7.71
C GLN A 242 8.94 8.56 7.79
N GLN A 243 9.49 9.65 7.25
CA GLN A 243 10.93 9.91 7.30
C GLN A 243 11.36 10.39 8.68
N GLU A 244 10.61 11.31 9.26
CA GLU A 244 10.92 11.91 10.54
C GLU A 244 9.61 12.18 11.32
N PRO A 245 9.10 11.17 12.04
CA PRO A 245 7.93 11.32 12.90
C PRO A 245 8.12 12.45 13.92
N GLY A 246 7.03 13.12 14.30
CA GLY A 246 7.06 14.23 15.26
C GLY A 246 7.20 15.62 14.63
N ARG A 247 7.38 15.71 13.31
CA ARG A 247 7.40 16.98 12.58
C ARG A 247 6.01 17.64 12.54
N VAL A 248 6.01 18.95 12.69
CA VAL A 248 4.86 19.82 12.37
C VAL A 248 5.14 20.47 11.03
N VAL A 249 4.12 20.59 10.20
CA VAL A 249 4.23 21.27 8.91
C VAL A 249 3.45 22.57 8.98
N SER A 250 3.98 23.64 8.42
CA SER A 250 3.23 24.86 8.22
C SER A 250 3.42 25.43 6.83
N GLY A 251 2.54 26.31 6.39
CA GLY A 251 2.61 26.85 5.05
C GLY A 251 1.43 27.73 4.68
N VAL A 252 1.47 28.29 3.48
CA VAL A 252 0.39 29.12 2.93
C VAL A 252 0.00 28.59 1.55
N VAL A 253 -1.23 28.88 1.13
CA VAL A 253 -1.73 28.48 -0.20
C VAL A 253 -1.47 29.60 -1.20
N TYR A 254 -0.99 29.23 -2.40
CA TYR A 254 -0.81 30.11 -3.54
C TYR A 254 -1.60 29.60 -4.75
N PRO A 255 -2.15 30.49 -5.60
CA PRO A 255 -2.89 30.07 -6.79
C PRO A 255 -1.98 29.45 -7.86
N SER A 256 -0.68 29.72 -7.81
CA SER A 256 0.30 29.25 -8.79
C SER A 256 1.68 29.10 -8.17
N ARG A 257 2.46 28.13 -8.65
CA ARG A 257 3.87 27.93 -8.24
C ARG A 257 4.80 29.11 -8.51
N PHE A 258 4.39 30.06 -9.35
CA PHE A 258 5.22 31.18 -9.80
C PHE A 258 4.82 32.54 -9.20
N HIS A 259 3.67 32.62 -8.53
CA HIS A 259 3.15 33.88 -7.99
C HIS A 259 3.09 33.77 -6.46
N THR A 260 4.17 34.19 -5.80
CA THR A 260 4.37 34.01 -4.35
C THR A 260 4.12 35.28 -3.52
N ASP A 261 3.68 36.37 -4.16
CA ASP A 261 3.58 37.67 -3.49
C ASP A 261 2.30 37.83 -2.66
N ASN A 262 1.22 37.15 -3.06
CA ASN A 262 -0.10 37.23 -2.43
C ASN A 262 -0.64 35.82 -2.15
N PRO A 263 -0.50 35.29 -0.92
CA PRO A 263 -1.11 34.01 -0.57
C PRO A 263 -2.63 34.13 -0.46
N GLU A 264 -3.33 33.04 -0.76
CA GLU A 264 -4.80 32.90 -0.62
C GLU A 264 -5.23 32.68 0.83
N THR A 265 -4.28 32.30 1.70
CA THR A 265 -4.53 31.97 3.10
C THR A 265 -3.47 32.57 4.00
N ASP A 266 -3.84 32.77 5.27
CA ASP A 266 -2.87 32.88 6.35
C ASP A 266 -2.09 31.56 6.51
N GLU A 267 -1.10 31.57 7.42
CA GLU A 267 -0.35 30.36 7.75
C GLU A 267 -1.27 29.25 8.28
N ILE A 268 -1.18 28.09 7.64
CA ILE A 268 -1.84 26.86 8.02
C ILE A 268 -0.82 25.98 8.72
N VAL A 269 -1.15 25.52 9.93
CA VAL A 269 -0.31 24.59 10.71
C VAL A 269 -0.96 23.22 10.72
N ILE A 270 -0.19 22.18 10.39
CA ILE A 270 -0.64 20.81 10.18
C ILE A 270 0.17 19.85 11.05
N PHE A 271 -0.55 19.02 11.79
CA PHE A 271 -0.03 17.98 12.68
C PHE A 271 -0.38 16.61 12.08
N PRO A 272 0.53 15.97 11.32
CA PRO A 272 0.32 14.62 10.79
C PRO A 272 0.57 13.54 11.85
N TYR A 273 -0.32 12.56 11.99
CA TYR A 273 -0.14 11.48 12.97
C TYR A 273 -0.81 10.18 12.51
N ILE A 274 -0.43 9.05 13.11
CA ILE A 274 -1.10 7.76 12.93
C ILE A 274 -1.91 7.45 14.18
N THR A 275 -3.19 7.15 14.02
CA THR A 275 -4.02 6.70 15.15
C THR A 275 -3.56 5.33 15.62
N GLU A 276 -3.93 4.95 16.84
CA GLU A 276 -3.70 3.59 17.34
C GLU A 276 -4.35 2.50 16.46
N SER A 277 -5.35 2.86 15.64
CA SER A 277 -5.95 1.95 14.67
C SER A 277 -5.16 1.81 13.37
N GLY A 278 -4.04 2.54 13.23
CA GLY A 278 -3.21 2.56 12.03
C GLY A 278 -3.74 3.47 10.92
N ARG A 279 -4.59 4.45 11.23
CA ARG A 279 -5.08 5.44 10.25
C ARG A 279 -4.20 6.66 10.23
N PHE A 280 -3.80 7.09 9.03
CA PHE A 280 -3.12 8.37 8.86
C PHE A 280 -4.12 9.52 8.96
N ARG A 281 -3.91 10.41 9.92
CA ARG A 281 -4.73 11.59 10.20
C ARG A 281 -3.87 12.83 10.21
N MET A 282 -4.55 13.96 10.03
CA MET A 282 -3.94 15.27 10.09
C MET A 282 -4.91 16.20 10.79
N THR A 283 -4.40 16.97 11.75
CA THR A 283 -5.14 18.10 12.31
C THR A 283 -4.54 19.36 11.71
N ALA A 284 -5.35 20.17 11.04
CA ALA A 284 -4.90 21.41 10.40
C ALA A 284 -5.61 22.61 11.02
N PHE A 285 -4.92 23.74 11.11
CA PHE A 285 -5.43 24.97 11.69
C PHE A 285 -5.06 26.18 10.83
N ALA A 286 -5.99 27.11 10.65
CA ALA A 286 -5.72 28.47 10.20
C ALA A 286 -5.94 29.41 11.38
N GLY A 287 -4.87 29.97 11.94
CA GLY A 287 -4.91 30.56 13.28
C GLY A 287 -5.33 29.52 14.32
N GLN A 288 -6.36 29.80 15.12
CA GLN A 288 -6.91 28.84 16.10
C GLN A 288 -8.07 27.99 15.56
N GLN A 289 -8.54 28.29 14.35
CA GLN A 289 -9.66 27.58 13.76
C GLN A 289 -9.17 26.27 13.13
N GLN A 290 -9.70 25.15 13.62
CA GLN A 290 -9.45 23.86 12.99
C GLN A 290 -10.12 23.82 11.60
N ILE A 291 -9.36 23.41 10.59
CA ILE A 291 -9.82 23.25 9.21
C ILE A 291 -9.56 21.81 8.73
N SER A 292 -10.25 21.41 7.68
CA SER A 292 -10.00 20.15 6.99
C SER A 292 -9.11 20.39 5.78
N VAL A 293 -8.04 19.59 5.64
CA VAL A 293 -7.22 19.59 4.41
C VAL A 293 -8.06 19.26 3.17
N HIS A 294 -9.09 18.42 3.31
CA HIS A 294 -10.00 18.13 2.21
C HIS A 294 -10.82 19.37 1.79
N SER A 295 -11.31 20.14 2.77
CA SER A 295 -12.00 21.41 2.50
C SER A 295 -11.07 22.44 1.85
N LEU A 296 -9.79 22.47 2.27
CA LEU A 296 -8.77 23.33 1.68
C LEU A 296 -8.53 23.00 0.20
N VAL A 297 -8.36 21.73 -0.14
CA VAL A 297 -8.22 21.26 -1.54
C VAL A 297 -9.46 21.58 -2.37
N ALA A 298 -10.66 21.40 -1.81
CA ALA A 298 -11.91 21.69 -2.51
C ALA A 298 -12.12 23.19 -2.76
N GLN A 299 -11.69 24.04 -1.83
CA GLN A 299 -11.80 25.49 -1.95
C GLN A 299 -10.80 26.07 -2.96
N PHE A 300 -9.59 25.51 -3.02
CA PHE A 300 -8.51 25.98 -3.88
C PHE A 300 -8.04 24.87 -4.84
N PRO A 301 -8.90 24.43 -5.79
CA PRO A 301 -8.49 23.44 -6.76
C PRO A 301 -7.31 23.97 -7.57
N GLU A 302 -6.32 23.11 -7.86
CA GLU A 302 -5.11 23.44 -8.63
C GLU A 302 -4.10 24.41 -7.96
N ALA A 303 -4.38 24.84 -6.73
CA ALA A 303 -3.45 25.67 -5.97
C ALA A 303 -2.21 24.89 -5.51
N TYR A 304 -1.24 25.62 -4.97
CA TYR A 304 0.01 25.10 -4.43
C TYR A 304 0.11 25.45 -2.94
N PHE A 305 0.61 24.52 -2.15
CA PHE A 305 0.96 24.75 -0.75
C PHE A 305 2.47 25.00 -0.64
N ALA A 306 2.83 26.14 -0.07
CA ALA A 306 4.19 26.47 0.31
C ALA A 306 4.53 25.73 1.60
N LEU A 307 4.99 24.49 1.48
CA LEU A 307 5.25 23.60 2.59
C LEU A 307 6.58 23.92 3.28
N SER A 308 6.52 24.22 4.57
CA SER A 308 7.67 24.37 5.45
C SER A 308 7.59 23.37 6.60
N VAL A 309 8.67 22.65 6.85
CA VAL A 309 8.74 21.66 7.92
C VAL A 309 9.35 22.29 9.17
N ARG A 310 8.77 21.98 10.33
CA ARG A 310 9.27 22.38 11.66
C ARG A 310 9.60 21.12 12.45
N ARG A 311 10.86 20.97 12.84
CA ARG A 311 11.32 19.84 13.66
C ARG A 311 11.10 20.13 15.14
N PRO A 312 10.69 19.13 15.93
CA PRO A 312 10.76 19.25 17.38
C PRO A 312 12.23 19.34 17.80
N ASP A 313 12.53 20.26 18.72
CA ASP A 313 13.84 20.37 19.34
C ASP A 313 14.08 19.13 20.19
N SER A 314 15.08 18.35 19.77
CA SER A 314 15.50 17.10 20.40
C SER A 314 15.75 17.22 21.91
N LEU A 315 16.12 18.41 22.40
CA LEU A 315 16.39 18.67 23.81
C LEU A 315 15.12 18.86 24.66
N SER A 316 14.00 19.25 24.02
CA SER A 316 12.76 19.60 24.71
C SER A 316 11.76 18.43 24.81
N ILE A 317 12.00 17.32 24.10
CA ILE A 317 11.15 16.12 24.12
C ILE A 317 11.17 15.43 25.49
N GLY A 318 12.29 15.55 26.22
CA GLY A 318 12.41 15.04 27.59
C GLY A 318 11.49 15.75 28.58
N ASN A 319 11.33 17.07 28.44
CA ASN A 319 10.59 17.90 29.40
C ASN A 319 9.06 17.83 29.24
N LEU A 320 8.56 17.47 28.04
CA LEU A 320 7.11 17.28 27.84
C LEU A 320 6.53 16.08 28.61
N ARG A 321 7.37 15.21 29.17
CA ARG A 321 6.96 14.07 30.00
C ARG A 321 6.90 14.38 31.50
N ASP A 322 7.55 15.45 31.95
CA ASP A 322 7.81 15.69 33.38
C ASP A 322 7.00 16.87 33.97
N ASP A 323 6.16 17.54 33.16
CA ASP A 323 5.33 18.68 33.58
C ASP A 323 3.88 18.31 34.01
N ASP A 324 3.60 17.03 34.28
CA ASP A 324 2.33 16.56 34.89
C ASP A 324 2.42 16.36 36.41
#